data_AF-A0A067S6B7-F1
#
_entry.id   AF-A0A067S6B7-F1
#
_cell.length_a   1.000
_cell.length_b   1.000
_cell.length_c   1.000
_cell.angle_alpha   90.00
_cell.angle_beta   90.00
_cell.angle_gamma   90.00
#
_symmetry.space_group_name_H-M   'P 1'
#
loop_
_entity.id
_entity.type
_entity.pdbx_description
1 polymer ?
#
loop_
_entity_poly.entity_id
_entity_poly.type
_entity_poly.pdbx_seq_one_letter_code
_entity_poly.pdbx_strand_id
1 'polypeptide(L)'
;LESKQGHEVEIIPTVQEDGINAIAFTFKGVLEDVGGDIVEVAMDSTWKTNAAGYELYGIVGEINGRAVPLAFCFTASTDGTALEGAKDRLLRTVIRFVSKKCPDINFTLSDKDLTEIN
;
A
#
# COMPACT_ATOMS: atom_id res chain seq x y z
N LEU A 1 8.28 -9.45 -22.55
CA LEU A 1 7.17 -9.96 -21.73
C LEU A 1 5.90 -9.66 -22.51
N GLU A 2 5.21 -10.68 -23.01
CA GLU A 2 3.88 -10.48 -23.59
C GLU A 2 2.97 -9.93 -22.49
N SER A 3 2.28 -8.82 -22.76
CA SER A 3 1.33 -8.24 -21.80
C SER A 3 0.12 -9.15 -21.70
N LYS A 4 0.07 -10.00 -20.66
CA LYS A 4 -1.16 -10.70 -20.31
C LYS A 4 -2.21 -9.65 -19.94
N GLN A 5 -3.46 -9.87 -20.35
CA GLN A 5 -4.59 -9.04 -19.94
C GLN A 5 -4.71 -9.16 -18.41
N GLY A 6 -4.41 -8.06 -17.70
CA GLY A 6 -4.38 -8.03 -16.24
C GLY A 6 -5.78 -7.91 -15.62
N HIS A 7 -5.88 -8.20 -14.33
CA HIS A 7 -7.09 -7.89 -13.55
C HIS A 7 -7.28 -6.37 -13.43
N GLU A 8 -8.54 -5.91 -13.40
CA GLU A 8 -8.84 -4.50 -13.19
C GLU A 8 -8.39 -4.05 -11.79
N VAL A 9 -7.87 -2.82 -11.72
CA VAL A 9 -7.44 -2.19 -10.47
C VAL A 9 -8.21 -0.90 -10.22
N GLU A 10 -8.39 -0.56 -8.96
CA GLU A 10 -8.83 0.75 -8.51
C GLU A 10 -7.61 1.56 -8.04
N ILE A 11 -7.46 2.78 -8.53
CA ILE A 11 -6.40 3.68 -8.10
C ILE A 11 -6.78 4.29 -6.75
N ILE A 12 -5.89 4.14 -5.77
CA ILE A 12 -6.02 4.76 -4.46
C ILE A 12 -5.54 6.20 -4.57
N PRO A 13 -6.40 7.21 -4.30
CA PRO A 13 -5.97 8.60 -4.33
C PRO A 13 -4.91 8.86 -3.25
N THR A 14 -3.71 9.24 -3.66
CA THR A 14 -2.63 9.63 -2.74
C THR A 14 -2.44 11.14 -2.73
N VAL A 15 -2.01 11.68 -1.59
CA VAL A 15 -1.58 13.07 -1.51
C VAL A 15 -0.36 13.23 -2.41
N GLN A 16 -0.43 14.19 -3.33
CA GLN A 16 0.68 14.57 -4.19
C GLN A 16 1.42 15.73 -3.50
N GLU A 17 2.72 15.56 -3.29
CA GLU A 17 3.60 16.58 -2.73
C GLU A 17 4.82 16.71 -3.62
N ASP A 18 5.39 17.91 -3.70
CA ASP A 18 6.62 18.13 -4.47
C ASP A 18 7.75 17.24 -3.91
N GLY A 19 8.55 16.69 -4.82
CA GLY A 19 9.70 15.88 -4.49
C GLY A 19 9.43 14.42 -4.10
N ILE A 20 8.18 13.95 -4.17
CA ILE A 20 7.81 12.54 -4.03
C ILE A 20 6.76 12.13 -5.06
N ASN A 21 6.90 10.94 -5.64
CA ASN A 21 5.93 10.38 -6.58
C ASN A 21 5.50 8.99 -6.12
N ALA A 22 4.20 8.73 -6.21
CA ALA A 22 3.68 7.39 -5.97
C ALA A 22 2.48 7.03 -6.83
N ILE A 23 2.32 5.73 -7.04
CA ILE A 23 1.12 5.12 -7.62
C ILE A 23 0.66 4.06 -6.63
N ALA A 24 -0.56 4.21 -6.13
CA ALA A 24 -1.19 3.25 -5.23
C ALA A 24 -2.46 2.68 -5.85
N PHE A 25 -2.72 1.40 -5.62
CA PHE A 25 -3.88 0.71 -6.18
C PHE A 25 -4.29 -0.50 -5.35
N THR A 26 -5.53 -0.94 -5.54
CA THR A 26 -6.07 -2.22 -5.08
C THR A 26 -6.67 -2.97 -6.26
N PHE A 27 -6.81 -4.30 -6.16
CA PHE A 27 -7.58 -5.05 -7.14
C PHE A 27 -9.05 -4.70 -6.99
N LYS A 28 -9.70 -4.36 -8.11
CA LYS A 28 -11.09 -3.90 -8.10
C LYS A 28 -12.01 -4.95 -7.46
N GLY A 29 -12.78 -4.53 -6.46
CA GLY A 29 -13.74 -5.39 -5.76
C GLY A 29 -13.15 -6.21 -4.61
N VAL A 30 -11.82 -6.31 -4.47
CA VAL A 30 -11.22 -7.13 -3.40
C VAL A 30 -11.56 -6.57 -2.03
N LEU A 31 -11.42 -5.26 -1.83
CA LEU A 31 -11.72 -4.64 -0.54
C LEU A 31 -13.23 -4.68 -0.21
N GLU A 32 -14.10 -4.61 -1.21
CA GLU A 32 -15.55 -4.78 -1.04
C GLU A 32 -15.93 -6.22 -0.67
N ASP A 33 -15.24 -7.20 -1.25
CA ASP A 33 -15.50 -8.62 -1.04
C ASP A 33 -15.03 -9.08 0.34
N VAL A 34 -13.83 -8.67 0.74
CA VAL A 34 -13.17 -9.22 1.93
C VAL A 34 -13.06 -8.26 3.11
N GLY A 35 -13.28 -6.96 2.93
CA GLY A 35 -12.91 -5.95 3.91
C GLY A 35 -13.55 -6.14 5.29
N GLY A 36 -14.81 -6.58 5.32
CA GLY A 36 -15.52 -6.85 6.58
C GLY A 36 -15.00 -8.07 7.37
N ASP A 37 -14.17 -8.91 6.75
CA ASP A 37 -13.64 -10.13 7.38
C ASP A 37 -12.15 -10.00 7.75
N ILE A 38 -11.48 -8.91 7.37
CA ILE A 38 -10.06 -8.69 7.66
C ILE A 38 -9.89 -8.26 9.12
N VAL A 39 -9.26 -9.12 9.91
CA VAL A 39 -8.92 -8.86 11.32
C VAL A 39 -7.43 -8.58 11.54
N GLU A 40 -6.57 -9.13 10.68
CA GLU A 40 -5.12 -8.99 10.74
C GLU A 40 -4.57 -8.52 9.39
N VAL A 41 -3.66 -7.55 9.43
CA VAL A 41 -2.95 -7.06 8.24
C VAL A 41 -1.46 -7.03 8.46
N ALA A 42 -0.72 -7.35 7.41
CA ALA A 42 0.72 -7.17 7.33
C ALA A 42 1.04 -6.14 6.25
N MET A 43 1.99 -5.25 6.53
CA MET A 43 2.59 -4.35 5.56
C MET A 43 4.09 -4.61 5.49
N ASP A 44 4.62 -4.67 4.27
CA ASP A 44 6.05 -4.85 4.03
C ASP A 44 6.47 -4.05 2.80
N SER A 45 7.76 -3.74 2.72
CA SER A 45 8.37 -2.98 1.63
C SER A 45 9.53 -3.71 0.99
N THR A 46 9.58 -3.67 -0.34
CA THR A 46 10.73 -4.13 -1.11
C THR A 46 11.38 -2.95 -1.81
N TRP A 47 12.71 -2.92 -1.79
CA TRP A 47 13.53 -1.79 -2.23
C TRP A 47 14.25 -2.15 -3.53
N LYS A 48 14.56 -1.14 -4.35
CA LYS A 48 15.26 -1.31 -5.65
C LYS A 48 14.54 -2.30 -6.59
N THR A 49 13.22 -2.23 -6.61
CA THR A 49 12.36 -3.22 -7.28
C THR A 49 12.34 -3.08 -8.80
N ASN A 50 12.70 -1.90 -9.31
CA ASN A 50 12.72 -1.63 -10.74
C ASN A 50 13.84 -0.63 -11.12
N ALA A 51 14.09 -0.53 -12.44
CA ALA A 51 15.10 0.38 -12.98
C ALA A 51 14.79 1.87 -12.75
N ALA A 52 13.55 2.20 -12.37
CA ALA A 52 13.12 3.55 -12.03
C ALA A 52 13.34 3.89 -10.54
N GLY A 53 13.89 2.97 -9.74
CA GLY A 53 14.24 3.24 -8.35
C GLY A 53 13.05 3.28 -7.38
N TYR A 54 11.90 2.72 -7.75
CA TYR A 54 10.76 2.67 -6.84
C TYR A 54 10.91 1.56 -5.79
N GLU A 55 10.38 1.87 -4.62
CA GLU A 55 10.05 0.93 -3.55
C GLU A 55 8.60 0.48 -3.75
N LEU A 56 8.33 -0.78 -3.44
CA LEU A 56 6.98 -1.34 -3.46
C LEU A 56 6.58 -1.70 -2.04
N TYR A 57 5.55 -1.03 -1.54
CA TYR A 57 4.83 -1.40 -0.34
C TYR A 57 3.64 -2.29 -0.70
N GLY A 58 3.49 -3.41 -0.01
CA GLY A 58 2.34 -4.29 -0.11
C GLY A 58 1.62 -4.40 1.21
N ILE A 59 0.28 -4.32 1.18
CA ILE A 59 -0.60 -4.57 2.32
C ILE A 59 -1.34 -5.87 2.05
N VAL A 60 -1.22 -6.82 2.97
CA VAL A 60 -1.81 -8.16 2.88
C VAL A 60 -2.67 -8.41 4.10
N GLY A 61 -3.91 -8.85 3.90
CA GLY A 61 -4.79 -9.32 4.95
C GLY A 61 -4.78 -10.84 5.08
N GLU A 62 -5.19 -11.34 6.23
CA GLU A 62 -5.40 -12.76 6.50
C GLU A 62 -6.90 -13.08 6.53
N ILE A 63 -7.30 -14.17 5.85
CA ILE A 63 -8.66 -14.75 5.96
C ILE A 63 -8.58 -16.28 5.91
N ASN A 64 -8.97 -16.93 7.01
CA ASN A 64 -9.12 -18.40 7.08
C ASN A 64 -7.88 -19.19 6.58
N GLY A 65 -6.70 -18.77 7.01
CA GLY A 65 -5.39 -19.28 6.61
C GLY A 65 -4.91 -18.83 5.23
N ARG A 66 -5.51 -17.79 4.64
CA ARG A 66 -5.17 -17.30 3.29
C ARG A 66 -4.70 -15.86 3.32
N ALA A 67 -3.61 -15.59 2.60
CA ALA A 67 -3.15 -14.24 2.33
C ALA A 67 -3.97 -13.61 1.21
N VAL A 68 -4.50 -12.41 1.46
CA VAL A 68 -5.27 -11.62 0.49
C VAL A 68 -4.54 -10.29 0.24
N PRO A 69 -4.12 -9.99 -1.00
CA PRO A 69 -3.51 -8.71 -1.31
C PRO A 69 -4.55 -7.59 -1.27
N LEU A 70 -4.43 -6.67 -0.31
CA LEU A 70 -5.40 -5.60 -0.09
C LEU A 70 -5.03 -4.33 -0.85
N ALA A 71 -3.76 -3.95 -0.88
CA ALA A 71 -3.30 -2.78 -1.61
C ALA A 71 -1.81 -2.85 -1.92
N PHE A 72 -1.39 -2.10 -2.94
CA PHE A 72 -0.01 -1.89 -3.30
C PHE A 72 0.27 -0.40 -3.46
N CYS A 73 1.47 0.04 -3.11
CA CYS A 73 1.95 1.40 -3.34
C CYS A 73 3.38 1.36 -3.86
N PHE A 74 3.57 1.79 -5.10
CA PHE A 74 4.88 2.14 -5.61
C PHE A 74 5.19 3.57 -5.22
N THR A 75 6.27 3.79 -4.48
CA THR A 75 6.78 5.14 -4.18
C THR A 75 8.26 5.22 -4.51
N ALA A 76 8.69 6.29 -5.16
CA ALA A 76 10.12 6.57 -5.29
C ALA A 76 10.68 7.07 -3.94
N SER A 77 11.98 6.92 -3.73
CA SER A 77 12.67 7.73 -2.73
C SER A 77 12.49 9.23 -3.06
N THR A 78 12.53 10.09 -2.06
CA THR A 78 12.38 11.53 -2.29
C THR A 78 13.53 12.06 -3.17
N ASP A 79 13.26 13.04 -4.01
CA ASP A 79 14.28 13.64 -4.91
C ASP A 79 15.21 14.64 -4.20
N GLY A 80 15.08 14.77 -2.87
CA GLY A 80 15.80 15.72 -2.03
C GLY A 80 15.12 17.06 -1.85
N THR A 81 14.01 17.34 -2.55
CA THR A 81 13.22 18.58 -2.40
C THR A 81 11.96 18.41 -1.56
N ALA A 82 11.56 17.17 -1.28
CA ALA A 82 10.38 16.86 -0.50
C ALA A 82 10.47 17.38 0.94
N LEU A 83 9.34 17.85 1.47
CA LEU A 83 9.21 18.21 2.87
C LEU A 83 9.45 16.99 3.78
N GLU A 84 9.99 17.24 4.97
CA GLU A 84 10.16 16.20 5.98
C GLU A 84 8.83 15.47 6.24
N GLY A 85 8.88 14.13 6.26
CA GLY A 85 7.70 13.29 6.44
C GLY A 85 6.77 13.15 5.21
N ALA A 86 7.17 13.60 4.02
CA ALA A 86 6.34 13.47 2.80
C ALA A 86 5.96 12.00 2.51
N LYS A 87 6.93 11.08 2.63
CA LYS A 87 6.70 9.64 2.46
C LYS A 87 5.73 9.08 3.51
N ASP A 88 5.86 9.49 4.77
CA ASP A 88 4.94 9.10 5.84
C ASP A 88 3.50 9.53 5.54
N ARG A 89 3.29 10.81 5.18
CA ARG A 89 1.96 11.33 4.81
C ARG A 89 1.36 10.60 3.60
N LEU A 90 2.20 10.27 2.62
CA LEU A 90 1.82 9.50 1.45
C LEU A 90 1.35 8.10 1.83
N LEU A 91 2.15 7.34 2.58
CA LEU A 91 1.82 5.98 3.01
C LEU A 91 0.59 5.94 3.93
N ARG A 92 0.45 6.90 4.85
CA ARG A 92 -0.76 7.07 5.68
C ARG A 92 -2.02 7.22 4.85
N THR A 93 -1.94 7.80 3.65
CA THR A 93 -3.11 7.94 2.77
C THR A 93 -3.56 6.57 2.26
N VAL A 94 -2.61 5.70 1.89
CA VAL A 94 -2.89 4.33 1.44
C VAL A 94 -3.43 3.49 2.61
N ILE A 95 -2.78 3.54 3.78
CA ILE A 95 -3.21 2.82 4.98
C ILE A 95 -4.64 3.24 5.38
N ARG A 96 -4.93 4.54 5.41
CA ARG A 96 -6.28 5.06 5.73
C ARG A 96 -7.33 4.65 4.71
N PHE A 97 -6.96 4.47 3.45
CA PHE A 97 -7.88 3.97 2.43
C PHE A 97 -8.30 2.53 2.74
N VAL A 98 -7.31 1.66 3.01
CA VAL A 98 -7.56 0.25 3.39
C VAL A 98 -8.34 0.17 4.70
N SER A 99 -7.95 0.92 5.73
CA SER A 99 -8.61 0.84 7.04
C SER A 99 -10.08 1.30 7.02
N LYS A 100 -10.46 2.18 6.09
CA LYS A 100 -11.86 2.57 5.89
C LYS A 100 -12.70 1.44 5.28
N LYS A 101 -12.07 0.57 4.49
CA LYS A 101 -12.72 -0.56 3.82
C LYS A 101 -12.66 -1.84 4.67
N CYS A 102 -11.68 -1.92 5.56
CA CYS A 102 -11.48 -3.01 6.51
C CYS A 102 -11.67 -2.50 7.94
N PRO A 103 -12.91 -2.34 8.42
CA PRO A 103 -13.20 -1.68 9.69
C PRO A 103 -12.79 -2.49 10.93
N ASP A 104 -12.60 -3.81 10.80
CA ASP A 104 -12.40 -4.74 11.91
C ASP A 104 -10.93 -5.16 12.11
N ILE A 105 -9.98 -4.41 11.52
CA ILE A 105 -8.54 -4.63 11.74
C ILE A 105 -8.20 -4.44 13.22
N ASN A 106 -7.75 -5.51 13.87
CA ASN A 106 -7.33 -5.54 15.27
C ASN A 106 -5.83 -5.79 15.44
N PHE A 107 -5.18 -6.38 14.44
CA PHE A 107 -3.76 -6.72 14.48
C PHE A 107 -3.03 -6.19 13.26
N THR A 108 -1.87 -5.59 13.49
CA THR A 108 -0.99 -5.05 12.44
C THR A 108 0.41 -5.62 12.60
N LEU A 109 0.97 -6.12 11.51
CA LEU A 109 2.34 -6.60 11.42
C LEU A 109 3.09 -5.72 10.43
N SER A 110 4.27 -5.30 10.82
CA SER A 110 5.12 -4.45 10.01
C SER A 110 6.57 -4.76 10.38
N ASP A 111 7.47 -4.71 9.38
CA ASP A 111 8.90 -4.81 9.63
C ASP A 111 9.54 -3.43 9.63
N LYS A 112 9.95 -2.98 10.83
CA LYS A 112 10.91 -1.90 11.13
C LYS A 112 10.97 -0.66 10.23
N ASP A 113 9.89 -0.26 9.57
CA ASP A 113 9.73 1.10 9.04
C ASP A 113 9.01 1.97 10.10
N LEU A 114 9.64 3.07 10.50
CA LEU A 114 9.05 4.01 11.48
C LEU A 114 7.71 4.58 10.99
N THR A 115 7.46 4.62 9.69
CA THR A 115 6.19 5.11 9.11
C THR A 115 5.05 4.09 9.21
N GLU A 116 5.37 2.80 9.36
CA GLU A 116 4.37 1.73 9.53
C GLU A 116 3.96 1.53 11.00
N ILE A 117 4.78 2.02 11.94
CA ILE A 117 4.58 1.87 13.38
C ILE A 117 3.85 3.07 14.02
N ASN A 118 3.89 4.26 13.39
CA ASN A 118 3.37 5.53 13.94
C ASN A 118 2.02 5.96 13.36
#